data_AF-A0A1A6G4D2-F1
#
_entry.id   AF-A0A1A6G4D2-F1
#
_cell.length_a   1.000
_cell.length_b   1.000
_cell.length_c   1.000
_cell.angle_alpha   90.00
_cell.angle_beta   90.00
_cell.angle_gamma   90.00
#
_symmetry.space_group_name_H-M   'P 1'
#
loop_
_entity.id
_entity.type
_entity.pdbx_description
1 polymer ?
#
loop_
_entity_poly.entity_id
_entity_poly.type
_entity_poly.pdbx_seq_one_letter_code
_entity_poly.pdbx_strand_id
1 'polypeptide(L)'
;RLLGSRLRRCVKFQGHSRLSLWLKRGLALAAALGLILWLSLDTSQRPEQLVSFAGICVFLALLFAGSKHHRAVSWRTVSWGLGLQFVLGLFVIRTEPGFVAFQWLGDQIQVFLSYTVAGSSFVFGEALVKDVFAFQ
;
A
#
# COMPACT_ATOMS: atom_id res chain seq x y z
N ARG A 1 -29.46 -3.31 55.15
CA ARG A 1 -28.04 -3.02 54.78
C ARG A 1 -27.36 -4.25 54.16
N LEU A 2 -27.84 -4.77 53.01
CA LEU A 2 -27.32 -6.01 52.38
C LEU A 2 -27.17 -5.93 50.86
N LEU A 3 -27.31 -4.73 50.26
CA LEU A 3 -27.29 -4.52 48.81
C LEU A 3 -26.04 -3.76 48.34
N GLY A 4 -24.90 -3.99 48.98
CA GLY A 4 -23.66 -3.23 48.73
C GLY A 4 -22.46 -4.03 48.21
N SER A 5 -22.46 -5.35 48.33
CA SER A 5 -21.25 -6.17 48.12
C SER A 5 -21.20 -6.95 46.79
N ARG A 6 -22.33 -7.08 46.08
CA ARG A 6 -22.38 -7.80 44.79
C ARG A 6 -21.99 -6.94 43.58
N LEU A 7 -22.13 -5.61 43.65
CA LEU A 7 -21.89 -4.72 42.51
C LEU A 7 -20.40 -4.44 42.21
N ARG A 8 -19.49 -4.64 43.16
CA ARG A 8 -18.05 -4.43 42.89
C ARG A 8 -17.38 -5.56 42.12
N ARG A 9 -18.04 -6.70 41.92
CA ARG A 9 -17.41 -7.85 41.22
C ARG A 9 -17.55 -7.78 39.70
N CYS A 10 -18.40 -6.87 39.18
CA CYS A 10 -18.63 -6.76 37.73
C CYS A 10 -17.72 -5.74 37.01
N VAL A 11 -16.84 -5.02 37.73
CA VAL A 11 -15.98 -3.96 37.15
C VAL A 11 -14.49 -4.36 37.10
N LYS A 12 -14.20 -5.65 37.26
CA LYS A 12 -12.87 -6.20 36.91
C LYS A 12 -12.90 -6.74 35.48
N PHE A 13 -13.08 -5.85 34.50
CA PHE A 13 -12.79 -6.16 33.09
C PHE A 13 -11.30 -5.88 32.83
N GLN A 14 -10.50 -6.80 33.35
CA GLN A 14 -9.05 -6.85 33.21
C GLN A 14 -8.72 -7.36 31.79
N GLY A 15 -8.13 -6.49 30.96
CA GLY A 15 -7.55 -6.91 29.66
C GLY A 15 -7.71 -5.93 28.48
N HIS A 16 -7.59 -4.62 28.66
CA HIS A 16 -7.93 -3.64 27.60
C HIS A 16 -6.77 -2.75 27.10
N SER A 17 -5.50 -3.08 27.39
CA SER A 17 -4.35 -2.31 26.88
C SER A 17 -4.11 -2.58 25.38
N ARG A 18 -4.16 -3.85 24.95
CA ARG A 18 -4.03 -4.19 23.52
C ARG A 18 -5.21 -3.71 22.69
N LEU A 19 -6.45 -3.83 23.17
CA LEU A 19 -7.62 -3.39 22.41
C LEU A 19 -7.62 -1.86 22.22
N SER A 20 -7.26 -1.08 23.24
CA SER A 20 -7.05 0.37 23.08
C SER A 20 -5.94 0.70 22.08
N LEU A 21 -4.89 -0.14 22.00
CA LEU A 21 -3.80 0.07 21.05
C LEU A 21 -4.24 -0.21 19.60
N TRP A 22 -5.01 -1.28 19.37
CA TRP A 22 -5.60 -1.62 18.08
C TRP A 22 -6.66 -0.60 17.65
N LEU A 23 -7.44 -0.09 18.59
CA LEU A 23 -8.47 0.92 18.33
C LEU A 23 -7.84 2.30 18.04
N LYS A 24 -6.78 2.70 18.77
CA LYS A 24 -6.00 3.90 18.46
C LYS A 24 -5.29 3.80 17.11
N ARG A 25 -4.69 2.64 16.78
CA ARG A 25 -4.08 2.39 15.47
C ARG A 25 -5.11 2.37 14.34
N GLY A 26 -6.26 1.76 14.57
CA GLY A 26 -7.38 1.76 13.63
C GLY A 26 -7.94 3.16 13.40
N LEU A 27 -8.09 3.96 14.45
CA LEU A 27 -8.53 5.35 14.37
C LEU A 27 -7.50 6.23 13.65
N ALA A 28 -6.20 6.04 13.90
CA ALA A 28 -5.14 6.75 13.21
C ALA A 28 -5.07 6.37 11.72
N LEU A 29 -5.23 5.09 11.39
CA LEU A 29 -5.36 4.62 10.01
C LEU A 29 -6.60 5.20 9.35
N ALA A 30 -7.74 5.22 10.03
CA ALA A 30 -8.99 5.78 9.50
C ALA A 30 -8.90 7.30 9.31
N ALA A 31 -8.23 8.04 10.20
CA ALA A 31 -7.99 9.47 10.07
C ALA A 31 -7.01 9.77 8.94
N ALA A 32 -5.94 8.99 8.80
CA ALA A 32 -5.02 9.08 7.67
C ALA A 32 -5.75 8.76 6.36
N LEU A 33 -6.52 7.67 6.30
CA LEU A 33 -7.35 7.32 5.16
C LEU A 33 -8.36 8.42 4.83
N GLY A 34 -9.01 9.02 5.83
CA GLY A 34 -9.95 10.13 5.64
C GLY A 34 -9.28 11.39 5.10
N LEU A 35 -8.08 11.72 5.60
CA LEU A 35 -7.27 12.84 5.11
C LEU A 35 -6.81 12.60 3.66
N ILE A 36 -6.36 11.38 3.36
CA ILE A 36 -5.95 10.92 2.02
C ILE A 36 -7.16 10.94 1.07
N LEU A 37 -8.33 10.49 1.52
CA LEU A 37 -9.56 10.49 0.74
C LEU A 37 -10.04 11.92 0.48
N TRP A 38 -9.93 12.81 1.47
CA TRP A 38 -10.26 14.24 1.34
C TRP A 38 -9.34 14.94 0.33
N LEU A 39 -8.02 14.67 0.39
CA LEU A 39 -7.05 15.16 -0.59
C LEU A 39 -7.29 14.60 -2.00
N SER A 40 -7.70 13.34 -2.10
CA SER A 40 -8.05 12.73 -3.38
C SER A 40 -9.36 13.27 -3.96
N LEU A 41 -10.35 13.58 -3.09
CA LEU A 41 -11.62 14.21 -3.46
C LEU A 41 -11.43 15.67 -3.89
N ASP A 42 -10.52 16.41 -3.26
CA ASP A 42 -10.14 17.76 -3.67
C ASP A 42 -9.48 17.77 -5.06
N THR A 43 -8.68 16.73 -5.35
CA THR A 43 -8.05 16.51 -6.65
C THR A 43 -9.06 16.07 -7.72
N SER A 44 -10.21 15.47 -7.34
CA SER A 44 -11.26 14.88 -8.21
C SER A 44 -12.07 15.88 -9.07
N GLN A 45 -11.77 17.18 -9.02
CA GLN A 45 -12.42 18.19 -9.88
C GLN A 45 -11.95 18.15 -11.35
N ARG A 46 -11.05 17.21 -11.71
CA ARG A 46 -10.54 17.02 -13.07
C ARG A 46 -11.19 15.78 -13.73
N PRO A 47 -11.76 15.90 -14.95
CA PRO A 47 -12.42 14.78 -15.63
C PRO A 47 -11.47 13.61 -15.94
N GLU A 48 -10.16 13.85 -16.04
CA GLU A 48 -9.14 12.82 -16.23
C GLU A 48 -9.03 11.80 -15.07
N GLN A 49 -9.34 12.20 -13.84
CA GLN A 49 -9.26 11.29 -12.69
C GLN A 49 -10.45 10.32 -12.61
N LEU A 50 -11.60 10.73 -13.16
CA LEU A 50 -12.75 9.85 -13.31
C LEU A 50 -12.41 8.69 -14.25
N VAL A 51 -11.60 8.93 -15.28
CA VAL A 51 -11.13 7.88 -16.19
C VAL A 51 -10.22 6.89 -15.45
N SER A 52 -9.30 7.38 -14.60
CA SER A 52 -8.46 6.51 -13.77
C SER A 52 -9.26 5.67 -12.78
N PHE A 53 -10.26 6.25 -12.12
CA PHE A 53 -11.14 5.52 -11.21
C PHE A 53 -11.99 4.47 -11.95
N ALA A 54 -12.54 4.84 -13.11
CA ALA A 54 -13.27 3.90 -13.97
C ALA A 54 -12.37 2.75 -14.42
N GLY A 55 -11.10 3.00 -14.72
CA GLY A 55 -10.11 1.97 -15.05
C GLY A 55 -9.97 0.92 -13.93
N ILE A 56 -9.84 1.34 -12.68
CA ILE A 56 -9.76 0.42 -11.52
C ILE A 56 -11.03 -0.43 -11.42
N CYS A 57 -12.21 0.17 -11.58
CA CYS A 57 -13.49 -0.55 -11.57
C CYS A 57 -13.59 -1.59 -12.70
N VAL A 58 -13.15 -1.23 -13.92
CA VAL A 58 -13.14 -2.14 -15.07
C VAL A 58 -12.17 -3.29 -14.84
N PHE A 59 -10.96 -3.03 -14.33
CA PHE A 59 -10.01 -4.10 -14.01
C PHE A 59 -10.57 -5.05 -12.95
N LEU A 60 -11.16 -4.53 -11.87
CA LEU A 60 -11.81 -5.38 -10.87
C LEU A 60 -12.95 -6.21 -11.47
N ALA A 61 -13.76 -5.64 -12.37
CA ALA A 61 -14.82 -6.36 -13.06
C ALA A 61 -14.29 -7.44 -14.01
N LEU A 62 -13.21 -7.18 -14.74
CA LEU A 62 -12.56 -8.16 -15.63
C LEU A 62 -11.93 -9.31 -14.83
N LEU A 63 -11.21 -9.00 -13.74
CA LEU A 63 -10.66 -10.02 -12.84
C LEU A 63 -11.78 -10.84 -12.20
N PHE A 64 -12.88 -10.20 -11.85
CA PHE A 64 -14.05 -10.89 -11.31
C PHE A 64 -14.69 -11.80 -12.37
N ALA A 65 -14.92 -11.31 -13.59
CA ALA A 65 -15.52 -12.08 -14.69
C ALA A 65 -14.63 -13.26 -15.15
N GLY A 66 -13.31 -13.11 -15.08
CA GLY A 66 -12.36 -14.19 -15.34
C GLY A 66 -12.21 -15.19 -14.18
N SER A 67 -12.83 -14.93 -13.02
CA SER A 67 -12.69 -15.77 -11.83
C SER A 67 -13.58 -17.00 -11.92
N LYS A 68 -12.96 -18.19 -11.95
CA LYS A 68 -13.68 -19.48 -11.92
C LYS A 68 -14.55 -19.66 -10.66
N HIS A 69 -14.18 -19.02 -9.55
CA HIS A 69 -14.86 -19.16 -8.26
C HIS A 69 -15.28 -17.80 -7.67
N HIS A 70 -16.23 -17.13 -8.33
CA HIS A 70 -16.78 -15.83 -7.94
C HIS A 70 -17.20 -15.71 -6.45
N ARG A 71 -17.70 -16.79 -5.85
CA ARG A 71 -18.15 -16.82 -4.44
C ARG A 71 -17.04 -17.03 -3.41
N ALA A 72 -15.85 -17.47 -3.83
CA ALA A 72 -14.72 -17.69 -2.93
C ALA A 72 -13.84 -16.43 -2.78
N VAL A 73 -14.17 -15.34 -3.49
CA VAL A 73 -13.40 -14.09 -3.45
C VAL A 73 -13.57 -13.42 -2.08
N SER A 74 -12.47 -13.34 -1.34
CA SER A 74 -12.42 -12.64 -0.06
C SER A 74 -12.33 -11.13 -0.27
N TRP A 75 -13.48 -10.46 -0.32
CA TRP A 75 -13.58 -9.00 -0.46
C TRP A 75 -12.77 -8.22 0.57
N ARG A 76 -12.60 -8.77 1.78
CA ARG A 76 -11.74 -8.18 2.82
C ARG A 76 -10.28 -8.04 2.35
N THR A 77 -9.75 -9.06 1.69
CA THR A 77 -8.36 -9.07 1.19
C THR A 77 -8.22 -8.11 0.00
N VAL A 78 -9.19 -8.13 -0.92
CA VAL A 78 -9.20 -7.25 -2.09
C VAL A 78 -9.27 -5.78 -1.67
N SER A 79 -10.19 -5.42 -0.77
CA SER A 79 -10.32 -4.05 -0.26
C SER A 79 -9.10 -3.61 0.53
N TRP A 80 -8.48 -4.50 1.32
CA TRP A 80 -7.26 -4.16 2.06
C TRP A 80 -6.05 -3.97 1.14
N GLY A 81 -5.93 -4.83 0.11
CA GLY A 81 -4.89 -4.70 -0.91
C GLY A 81 -5.02 -3.41 -1.71
N LEU A 82 -6.22 -3.11 -2.19
CA LEU A 82 -6.49 -1.88 -2.94
C LEU A 82 -6.29 -0.62 -2.07
N GLY A 83 -6.73 -0.67 -0.81
CA GLY A 83 -6.52 0.42 0.15
C GLY A 83 -5.03 0.65 0.45
N LEU A 84 -4.26 -0.42 0.66
CA LEU A 84 -2.82 -0.32 0.89
C LEU A 84 -2.09 0.21 -0.34
N GLN A 85 -2.44 -0.27 -1.54
CA GLN A 85 -1.87 0.20 -2.80
C GLN A 85 -2.15 1.70 -3.00
N PHE A 86 -3.36 2.15 -2.71
CA PHE A 86 -3.74 3.55 -2.83
C PHE A 86 -3.00 4.44 -1.82
N VAL A 87 -2.92 4.02 -0.56
CA VAL A 87 -2.19 4.75 0.50
C VAL A 87 -0.71 4.86 0.17
N LEU A 88 -0.07 3.77 -0.25
CA LEU A 88 1.34 3.78 -0.64
C LEU A 88 1.57 4.65 -1.88
N GLY A 89 0.72 4.54 -2.91
CA GLY A 89 0.81 5.36 -4.11
C GLY A 89 0.70 6.84 -3.80
N LEU A 90 -0.27 7.24 -2.97
CA LEU A 90 -0.42 8.63 -2.56
C LEU A 90 0.73 9.09 -1.67
N PHE A 91 1.22 8.24 -0.76
CA PHE A 91 2.40 8.55 0.05
C PHE A 91 3.63 8.82 -0.84
N VAL A 92 3.92 7.96 -1.81
CA VAL A 92 5.11 8.10 -2.66
C VAL A 92 5.00 9.27 -3.64
N ILE A 93 3.85 9.46 -4.29
CA ILE A 93 3.69 10.45 -5.37
C ILE A 93 3.36 11.84 -4.81
N ARG A 94 2.55 11.94 -3.75
CA ARG A 94 2.02 13.23 -3.26
C ARG A 94 2.87 13.85 -2.16
N THR A 95 3.59 13.04 -1.38
CA THR A 95 4.37 13.54 -0.23
C THR A 95 5.85 13.67 -0.57
N GLU A 96 6.44 14.83 -0.23
CA GLU A 96 7.88 15.08 -0.41
C GLU A 96 8.79 14.03 0.25
N PRO A 97 8.59 13.62 1.52
CA PRO A 97 9.46 12.60 2.12
C PRO A 97 9.34 11.25 1.42
N GLY A 98 8.15 10.89 0.90
CA GLY A 98 7.95 9.67 0.13
C GLY A 98 8.72 9.69 -1.20
N PHE A 99 8.69 10.81 -1.91
CA PHE A 99 9.43 11.00 -3.15
C PHE A 99 10.94 10.91 -2.92
N VAL A 100 11.48 11.62 -1.92
CA VAL A 100 12.92 11.62 -1.60
C VAL A 100 13.41 10.23 -1.20
N ALA A 101 12.63 9.48 -0.41
CA ALA A 101 13.00 8.13 -0.01
C ALA A 101 13.08 7.16 -1.21
N PHE A 102 12.12 7.24 -2.13
CA PHE A 102 12.11 6.40 -3.34
C PHE A 102 13.19 6.81 -4.35
N GLN A 103 13.52 8.10 -4.44
CA GLN A 103 14.62 8.56 -5.26
C GLN A 103 15.96 8.02 -4.74
N TRP A 104 16.21 8.13 -3.43
CA TRP A 104 17.40 7.55 -2.81
C TRP A 104 17.49 6.03 -3.05
N LEU A 105 16.37 5.31 -2.93
CA LEU A 105 16.31 3.88 -3.22
C LEU A 105 16.65 3.59 -4.69
N GLY A 106 16.13 4.39 -5.62
CA GLY A 106 16.45 4.30 -7.05
C GLY A 106 17.94 4.47 -7.32
N ASP A 107 18.57 5.45 -6.68
CA ASP A 107 20.02 5.70 -6.81
C ASP A 107 20.83 4.50 -6.31
N GLN A 108 20.43 3.86 -5.21
CA GLN A 108 21.09 2.65 -4.71
C GLN A 108 20.95 1.47 -5.69
N ILE A 109 19.77 1.29 -6.29
CA ILE A 109 19.56 0.25 -7.30
C ILE A 109 20.43 0.52 -8.54
N GLN A 110 20.56 1.77 -8.95
CA GLN A 110 21.42 2.15 -10.07
C GLN A 110 22.90 1.84 -9.79
N VAL A 111 23.38 2.11 -8.57
CA VAL A 111 24.74 1.72 -8.14
C VAL A 111 24.89 0.19 -8.19
N PHE A 112 23.91 -0.56 -7.70
CA PHE A 112 23.95 -2.03 -7.76
C PHE A 112 24.01 -2.55 -9.20
N LEU A 113 23.22 -2.00 -10.11
CA LEU A 113 23.25 -2.34 -11.53
C LEU A 113 24.61 -2.01 -12.17
N SER A 114 25.26 -0.92 -11.75
CA SER A 114 26.61 -0.59 -12.26
C SER A 114 27.66 -1.66 -11.92
N TYR A 115 27.53 -2.34 -10.77
CA TYR A 115 28.39 -3.47 -10.43
C TYR A 115 28.10 -4.70 -11.28
N THR A 116 26.83 -4.94 -11.63
CA THR A 116 26.45 -6.01 -12.55
C THR A 116 27.06 -5.79 -13.94
N VAL A 117 27.03 -4.55 -14.45
CA VAL A 117 27.65 -4.19 -15.74
C VAL A 117 29.16 -4.45 -15.75
N ALA A 118 29.86 -4.19 -14.64
CA ALA A 118 31.28 -4.52 -14.53
C ALA A 118 31.52 -6.04 -14.54
N GLY A 119 30.65 -6.81 -13.88
CA GLY A 119 30.72 -8.28 -13.88
C GLY A 119 30.41 -8.90 -15.24
N SER A 120 29.38 -8.41 -15.95
CA SER A 120 29.04 -8.88 -17.29
C SER A 120 30.14 -8.52 -18.30
N SER A 121 30.75 -7.34 -18.18
CA SER A 121 31.89 -6.92 -19.00
C SER A 121 33.12 -7.81 -18.81
N PHE A 122 33.37 -8.33 -17.60
CA PHE A 122 34.44 -9.29 -17.35
C PHE A 122 34.19 -10.65 -18.02
N VAL A 123 32.94 -11.14 -18.00
CA VAL A 123 32.58 -12.47 -18.54
C VAL A 123 32.40 -12.47 -20.05
N PHE A 124 31.77 -11.44 -20.61
CA PHE A 124 31.36 -11.38 -22.02
C PHE A 124 32.17 -10.39 -22.87
N GLY A 125 33.00 -9.54 -22.25
CA GLY A 125 33.76 -8.49 -22.92
C GLY A 125 32.91 -7.26 -23.26
N GLU A 126 33.53 -6.07 -23.22
CA GLU A 126 32.81 -4.78 -23.37
C GLU A 126 32.05 -4.61 -24.68
N ALA A 127 32.49 -5.27 -25.77
CA ALA A 127 31.88 -5.14 -27.08
C ALA A 127 30.48 -5.77 -27.15
N LEU A 128 30.25 -6.89 -26.45
CA LEU A 128 28.95 -7.58 -26.48
C LEU A 128 27.94 -6.99 -25.48
N VAL A 129 28.43 -6.44 -24.37
CA VAL A 129 27.60 -5.79 -23.32
C VAL A 129 27.02 -4.46 -23.80
N LYS A 130 27.72 -3.71 -24.66
CA LYS A 130 27.26 -2.40 -25.17
C LYS A 130 26.28 -2.49 -26.34
N ASP A 131 26.38 -3.53 -27.17
CA ASP A 131 25.59 -3.66 -28.40
C ASP A 131 24.39 -4.62 -28.28
N VAL A 132 24.32 -5.47 -27.25
CA VAL A 132 23.27 -6.49 -27.10
C VAL A 132 22.68 -6.51 -25.68
N PHE A 133 21.39 -6.18 -25.57
CA PHE A 133 20.64 -6.12 -24.30
C PHE A 133 20.73 -7.42 -23.46
N ALA A 134 20.91 -8.58 -24.10
CA ALA A 134 20.99 -9.86 -23.40
C ALA A 134 22.25 -10.03 -22.53
N PHE A 135 23.29 -9.22 -22.75
CA PHE A 135 24.56 -9.29 -22.01
C PHE A 135 24.80 -8.09 -21.10
N GLN A 136 23.82 -7.16 -21.00
CA GLN A 136 23.90 -5.97 -20.16
C GLN A 136 23.50 -6.24 -18.70
#